data_AF-A0A7W0LAD3-F1
#
_entry.id   AF-A0A7W0LAD3-F1
#
_cell.length_a   1.000
_cell.length_b   1.000
_cell.length_c   1.000
_cell.angle_alpha   90.00
_cell.angle_beta   90.00
_cell.angle_gamma   90.00
#
_symmetry.space_group_name_H-M   'P 1'
#
loop_
_entity.id
_entity.type
_entity.pdbx_description
1 polymer ?
#
loop_
_entity_poly.entity_id
_entity_poly.type
_entity_poly.pdbx_seq_one_letter_code
_entity_poly.pdbx_strand_id
1 'polypeptide(L)'
;MTFAGFPERALVFYEGLEADNSKTYWTDHRAMYDECIKAPMEALLAELAPEFGEAKFFRPYRDVRFAKDKTPYKTHAGAVVHGAGGGGLYVQISAAGLLLGGGAWRLETDQVQQMRRAIADDHLGPALEDELAGLRKASWEIGGNPVKTRPHGYDSEHPRLELLRFRTLSAARDYGDQPW
;
A
#
# COMPACT_ATOMS: atom_id res chain seq x y z
N MET A 1 -15.14 16.05 -11.02
CA MET A 1 -16.23 15.21 -10.49
C MET A 1 -15.96 15.05 -9.01
N THR A 2 -16.98 15.19 -8.17
CA THR A 2 -16.86 15.01 -6.71
C THR A 2 -16.82 13.53 -6.38
N PHE A 3 -16.00 13.12 -5.42
CA PHE A 3 -15.99 11.74 -4.95
C PHE A 3 -17.29 11.45 -4.18
N ALA A 4 -17.96 10.33 -4.50
CA ALA A 4 -19.25 9.95 -3.91
C ALA A 4 -19.19 8.57 -3.23
N GLY A 5 -17.99 8.10 -2.91
CA GLY A 5 -17.74 6.73 -2.49
C GLY A 5 -17.54 5.78 -3.67
N PHE A 6 -17.24 4.52 -3.38
CA PHE A 6 -17.32 3.48 -4.39
C PHE A 6 -18.51 2.56 -4.12
N PRO A 7 -19.26 2.18 -5.15
CA PRO A 7 -20.46 1.37 -4.97
C PRO A 7 -20.08 -0.07 -4.56
N GLU A 8 -21.00 -0.77 -3.89
CA GLU A 8 -20.87 -2.20 -3.55
C GLU A 8 -20.55 -3.07 -4.77
N ARG A 9 -21.02 -2.68 -5.96
CA ARG A 9 -20.66 -3.29 -7.24
C ARG A 9 -19.14 -3.38 -7.45
N ALA A 10 -18.34 -2.46 -6.92
CA ALA A 10 -16.88 -2.54 -6.97
C ALA A 10 -16.32 -3.80 -6.29
N LEU A 11 -16.88 -4.17 -5.13
CA LEU A 11 -16.51 -5.38 -4.38
C LEU A 11 -16.90 -6.63 -5.18
N VAL A 12 -18.15 -6.66 -5.66
CA VAL A 12 -18.68 -7.76 -6.49
C VAL A 12 -17.85 -7.99 -7.76
N PHE A 13 -17.35 -6.92 -8.40
CA PHE A 13 -16.44 -7.04 -9.53
C PHE A 13 -15.15 -7.79 -9.15
N TYR A 14 -14.56 -7.46 -8.00
CA TYR A 14 -13.33 -8.11 -7.56
C TYR A 14 -13.56 -9.53 -7.07
N GLU A 15 -14.68 -9.84 -6.41
CA GLU A 15 -15.06 -11.22 -6.07
C GLU A 15 -15.18 -12.09 -7.31
N GLY A 16 -15.86 -11.57 -8.35
CA GLY A 16 -15.98 -12.27 -9.63
C GLY A 16 -14.63 -12.42 -10.34
N LEU A 17 -13.76 -11.41 -10.29
CA LEU A 17 -12.42 -11.47 -10.88
C LEU A 17 -11.48 -12.43 -10.12
N GLU A 18 -11.68 -12.62 -8.82
CA GLU A 18 -10.99 -13.64 -8.03
C GLU A 18 -11.44 -15.05 -8.41
N ALA A 19 -12.73 -15.24 -8.70
CA ALA A 19 -13.28 -16.50 -9.17
C ALA A 19 -12.89 -16.82 -10.64
N ASP A 20 -12.87 -15.81 -11.52
CA ASP A 20 -12.51 -15.93 -12.93
C ASP A 20 -11.61 -14.77 -13.38
N ASN A 21 -10.30 -14.95 -13.25
CA ASN A 21 -9.30 -13.99 -13.74
C ASN A 21 -8.98 -14.20 -15.23
N SER A 22 -9.99 -14.37 -16.08
CA SER A 22 -9.82 -14.53 -17.52
C SER A 22 -9.94 -13.20 -18.27
N LYS A 23 -9.41 -13.18 -19.50
CA LYS A 23 -9.63 -12.06 -20.43
C LYS A 23 -11.10 -11.88 -20.79
N THR A 24 -11.86 -12.99 -20.84
CA THR A 24 -13.30 -12.98 -21.10
C THR A 24 -14.03 -12.24 -20.00
N TYR A 25 -13.85 -12.65 -18.73
CA TYR A 25 -14.44 -11.96 -17.59
C TYR A 25 -14.14 -10.47 -17.60
N TRP A 26 -12.87 -10.09 -17.78
CA TRP A 26 -12.47 -8.68 -17.83
C TRP A 26 -13.16 -7.91 -18.96
N THR A 27 -13.29 -8.51 -20.15
CA THR A 27 -13.89 -7.86 -21.31
C THR A 27 -15.39 -7.64 -21.07
N ASP A 28 -16.08 -8.64 -20.55
CA ASP A 28 -17.52 -8.60 -20.29
C ASP A 28 -17.87 -7.62 -19.16
N HIS A 29 -16.98 -7.45 -18.18
CA HIS A 29 -17.19 -6.58 -17.02
C HIS A 29 -16.41 -5.25 -17.11
N ARG A 30 -15.89 -4.90 -18.29
CA ARG A 30 -15.05 -3.71 -18.44
C ARG A 30 -15.79 -2.42 -18.10
N ALA A 31 -17.04 -2.30 -18.52
CA ALA A 31 -17.87 -1.13 -18.21
C ALA A 31 -18.07 -0.97 -16.70
N MET A 32 -18.24 -2.08 -15.99
CA MET A 32 -18.36 -2.09 -14.53
C MET A 32 -17.06 -1.64 -13.86
N TYR A 33 -15.89 -2.07 -14.35
CA TYR A 33 -14.61 -1.55 -13.87
C TYR A 33 -14.47 -0.04 -14.08
N ASP A 34 -14.79 0.45 -15.28
CA ASP A 34 -14.63 1.86 -15.64
C ASP A 34 -15.59 2.74 -14.79
N GLU A 35 -16.83 2.31 -14.57
CA GLU A 35 -17.86 3.03 -13.81
C GLU A 35 -17.68 2.94 -12.29
N CYS A 36 -17.43 1.74 -11.76
CA CYS A 36 -17.50 1.48 -10.31
C CYS A 36 -16.15 1.57 -9.61
N ILE A 37 -15.03 1.48 -10.35
CA ILE A 37 -13.68 1.48 -9.75
C ILE A 37 -12.86 2.65 -10.27
N LYS A 38 -12.69 2.75 -11.60
CA LYS A 38 -11.81 3.75 -12.18
C LYS A 38 -12.33 5.16 -11.95
N ALA A 39 -13.58 5.46 -12.31
CA ALA A 39 -14.13 6.81 -12.17
C ALA A 39 -14.18 7.29 -10.70
N PRO A 40 -14.63 6.47 -9.71
CA PRO A 40 -14.56 6.84 -8.30
C PRO A 40 -13.13 7.03 -7.79
N MET A 41 -12.19 6.16 -8.17
CA MET A 41 -10.78 6.33 -7.80
C MET A 41 -10.22 7.64 -8.37
N GLU A 42 -10.46 7.94 -9.65
CA GLU A 42 -10.02 9.21 -10.26
C GLU A 42 -10.63 10.43 -9.56
N ALA A 43 -11.90 10.36 -9.15
CA ALA A 43 -12.55 11.41 -8.39
C ALA A 43 -11.92 11.59 -6.99
N LEU A 44 -11.69 10.50 -6.26
CA LEU A 44 -11.03 10.51 -4.95
C LEU A 44 -9.63 11.15 -5.04
N LEU A 45 -8.82 10.69 -6.00
CA LEU A 45 -7.45 11.18 -6.15
C LEU A 45 -7.42 12.66 -6.57
N ALA A 46 -8.38 13.12 -7.38
CA ALA A 46 -8.50 14.53 -7.74
C ALA A 46 -8.88 15.42 -6.54
N GLU A 47 -9.75 14.92 -5.66
CA GLU A 47 -10.18 15.64 -4.45
C GLU A 47 -9.06 15.73 -3.40
N LEU A 48 -8.24 14.68 -3.29
CA LEU A 48 -7.11 14.61 -2.35
C LEU A 48 -5.82 15.28 -2.88
N ALA A 49 -5.72 15.56 -4.18
CA ALA A 49 -4.52 16.12 -4.79
C ALA A 49 -4.03 17.45 -4.18
N PRO A 50 -4.90 18.40 -3.77
CA PRO A 50 -4.45 19.64 -3.14
C PRO A 50 -3.76 19.46 -1.79
N GLU A 51 -4.10 18.40 -1.05
CA GLU A 51 -3.55 18.13 0.29
C GLU A 51 -2.36 17.18 0.22
N PHE A 52 -2.47 16.11 -0.55
CA PHE A 52 -1.48 15.02 -0.55
C PHE A 52 -0.55 15.06 -1.76
N GLY A 53 -0.91 15.75 -2.84
CA GLY A 53 -0.18 15.79 -4.10
C GLY A 53 -0.73 14.81 -5.15
N GLU A 54 -0.15 14.84 -6.35
CA GLU A 54 -0.59 14.03 -7.48
C GLU A 54 -0.36 12.54 -7.22
N ALA A 55 -1.42 11.74 -7.32
CA ALA A 55 -1.35 10.31 -7.16
C ALA A 55 -1.14 9.58 -8.48
N LYS A 56 -0.33 8.52 -8.44
CA LYS A 56 -0.19 7.56 -9.53
C LYS A 56 -1.21 6.44 -9.37
N PHE A 57 -2.24 6.45 -10.22
CA PHE A 57 -3.19 5.34 -10.31
C PHE A 57 -2.59 4.17 -11.12
N PHE A 58 -2.61 2.95 -10.56
CA PHE A 58 -2.01 1.79 -11.21
C PHE A 58 -2.94 1.17 -12.25
N ARG A 59 -2.34 0.70 -13.34
CA ARG A 59 -3.04 -0.12 -14.34
C ARG A 59 -3.49 -1.45 -13.73
N PRO A 60 -4.65 -1.99 -14.16
CA PRO A 60 -5.20 -3.25 -13.65
C PRO A 60 -4.43 -4.49 -14.15
N TYR A 61 -3.65 -4.37 -15.21
CA TYR A 61 -2.92 -5.49 -15.81
C TYR A 61 -1.68 -5.89 -15.00
N ARG A 62 -1.38 -7.19 -14.96
CA ARG A 62 -0.18 -7.77 -14.36
C ARG A 62 0.90 -8.02 -15.43
N ASP A 63 2.16 -7.78 -15.08
CA ASP A 63 3.27 -8.29 -15.88
C ASP A 63 3.56 -9.74 -15.45
N VAL A 64 3.20 -10.69 -16.30
CA VAL A 64 3.26 -12.12 -16.00
C VAL A 64 4.43 -12.84 -16.67
N ARG A 65 5.31 -12.14 -17.41
CA ARG A 65 6.37 -12.77 -18.21
C ARG A 65 7.24 -13.72 -17.37
N PHE A 66 7.61 -13.29 -16.17
CA PHE A 66 8.46 -14.04 -15.25
C PHE A 66 7.73 -14.52 -13.98
N ALA A 67 6.42 -14.27 -13.86
CA ALA A 67 5.65 -14.68 -12.69
C ALA A 67 5.29 -16.17 -12.75
N LYS A 68 5.30 -16.85 -11.59
CA LYS A 68 4.78 -18.23 -11.45
C LYS A 68 3.27 -18.26 -11.65
N ASP A 69 2.59 -17.29 -11.04
CA ASP A 69 1.17 -17.02 -11.27
C ASP A 69 0.99 -16.22 -12.57
N LYS A 70 0.19 -16.77 -13.49
CA LYS A 70 -0.05 -16.24 -14.83
C LYS A 70 -1.37 -15.49 -14.98
N THR A 71 -2.07 -15.19 -13.88
CA THR A 71 -3.30 -14.41 -13.93
C THR A 71 -3.05 -13.01 -14.52
N PRO A 72 -3.79 -12.59 -15.56
CA PRO A 72 -3.54 -11.36 -16.31
C PRO A 72 -3.93 -10.07 -15.58
N TYR A 73 -4.83 -10.12 -14.60
CA TYR A 73 -5.38 -8.94 -13.92
C TYR A 73 -5.10 -8.95 -12.42
N LYS A 74 -4.93 -7.75 -11.85
CA LYS A 74 -4.88 -7.54 -10.41
C LYS A 74 -6.28 -7.66 -9.83
N THR A 75 -6.40 -8.32 -8.68
CA THR A 75 -7.64 -8.44 -7.90
C THR A 75 -7.87 -7.23 -6.98
N HIS A 76 -7.25 -6.09 -7.31
CA HIS A 76 -7.43 -4.82 -6.64
C HIS A 76 -7.07 -3.66 -7.57
N ALA A 77 -7.61 -2.49 -7.27
CA ALA A 77 -7.19 -1.20 -7.84
C ALA A 77 -6.49 -0.41 -6.74
N GLY A 78 -5.30 0.10 -7.02
CA GLY A 78 -4.53 0.86 -6.06
C GLY A 78 -3.91 2.11 -6.68
N ALA A 79 -3.71 3.12 -5.85
CA ALA A 79 -3.04 4.36 -6.20
C ALA A 79 -2.05 4.76 -5.11
N VAL A 80 -0.98 5.44 -5.50
CA VAL A 80 0.05 5.90 -4.57
C VAL A 80 0.34 7.38 -4.78
N VAL A 81 0.43 8.13 -3.69
CA VAL A 81 1.08 9.43 -3.67
C VAL A 81 2.50 9.22 -3.16
N HIS A 82 3.49 9.62 -3.95
CA HIS A 82 4.90 9.55 -3.54
C HIS A 82 5.25 10.77 -2.68
N GLY A 83 5.69 10.52 -1.46
CA GLY A 83 6.20 11.53 -0.54
C GLY A 83 7.71 11.71 -0.64
N ALA A 84 8.22 12.69 0.11
CA ALA A 84 9.67 12.87 0.26
C ALA A 84 10.33 11.68 0.96
N GLY A 85 11.62 11.46 0.70
CA GLY A 85 12.43 10.48 1.44
C GLY A 85 12.07 9.00 1.19
N GLY A 86 11.35 8.68 0.11
CA GLY A 86 10.95 7.30 -0.23
C GLY A 86 9.69 6.81 0.50
N GLY A 87 9.04 7.70 1.27
CA GLY A 87 7.71 7.47 1.81
C GLY A 87 6.62 7.58 0.74
N GLY A 88 5.47 6.96 0.96
CA GLY A 88 4.28 7.18 0.15
C GLY A 88 3.01 6.90 0.92
N LEU A 89 1.89 7.41 0.41
CA LEU A 89 0.54 7.10 0.87
C LEU A 89 -0.14 6.24 -0.19
N TYR A 90 -0.87 5.23 0.25
CA TYR A 90 -1.47 4.21 -0.59
C TYR A 90 -2.94 4.05 -0.26
N VAL A 91 -3.76 3.95 -1.31
CA VAL A 91 -5.16 3.57 -1.23
C VAL A 91 -5.40 2.39 -2.16
N GLN A 92 -6.21 1.45 -1.73
CA GLN A 92 -6.59 0.28 -2.50
C GLN A 92 -8.04 -0.08 -2.26
N ILE A 93 -8.71 -0.53 -3.32
CA ILE A 93 -9.97 -1.25 -3.24
C ILE A 93 -9.82 -2.66 -3.85
N SER A 94 -10.31 -3.67 -3.16
CA SER A 94 -10.39 -5.07 -3.60
C SER A 94 -11.74 -5.67 -3.19
N ALA A 95 -11.94 -6.99 -3.37
CA ALA A 95 -13.10 -7.71 -2.84
C ALA A 95 -13.21 -7.64 -1.32
N ALA A 96 -12.08 -7.48 -0.62
CA ALA A 96 -12.03 -7.39 0.84
C ALA A 96 -12.41 -6.00 1.37
N GLY A 97 -12.45 -4.98 0.52
CA GLY A 97 -12.72 -3.61 0.95
C GLY A 97 -11.61 -2.61 0.70
N LEU A 98 -11.72 -1.49 1.42
CA LEU A 98 -10.79 -0.38 1.35
C LEU A 98 -9.58 -0.64 2.25
N LEU A 99 -8.38 -0.60 1.67
CA LEU A 99 -7.13 -0.62 2.41
C LEU A 99 -6.40 0.70 2.23
N LEU A 100 -6.02 1.31 3.35
CA LEU A 100 -5.12 2.45 3.38
C LEU A 100 -3.75 1.99 3.86
N GLY A 101 -2.71 2.59 3.31
CA GLY A 101 -1.34 2.31 3.74
C GLY A 101 -0.44 3.51 3.59
N GLY A 102 0.70 3.46 4.26
CA GLY A 102 1.73 4.45 4.07
C GLY A 102 3.07 4.01 4.64
N GLY A 103 4.12 4.73 4.26
CA GLY A 103 5.47 4.51 4.76
C GLY A 103 6.49 4.29 3.64
N ALA A 104 7.66 3.81 4.02
CA ALA A 104 8.81 3.64 3.15
C ALA A 104 8.74 2.29 2.41
N TRP A 105 8.48 2.35 1.10
CA TRP A 105 8.34 1.18 0.23
C TRP A 105 9.31 1.25 -0.96
N ARG A 106 9.92 0.11 -1.33
CA ARG A 106 10.95 0.01 -2.39
C ARG A 106 12.11 1.00 -2.22
N LEU A 107 12.67 1.07 -1.01
CA LEU A 107 13.88 1.82 -0.76
C LEU A 107 15.09 1.21 -1.48
N GLU A 108 15.89 2.07 -2.09
CA GLU A 108 17.22 1.72 -2.59
C GLU A 108 18.20 1.44 -1.44
N THR A 109 19.32 0.80 -1.75
CA THR A 109 20.25 0.32 -0.71
C THR A 109 20.75 1.44 0.20
N ASP A 110 21.09 2.59 -0.37
CA ASP A 110 21.53 3.80 0.35
C ASP A 110 20.41 4.39 1.23
N GLN A 111 19.18 4.41 0.73
CA GLN A 111 18.00 4.84 1.48
C GLN A 111 17.68 3.91 2.65
N VAL A 112 17.83 2.59 2.47
CA VAL A 112 17.72 1.63 3.59
C VAL A 112 18.75 1.92 4.67
N GLN A 113 19.99 2.25 4.30
CA GLN A 113 21.02 2.61 5.28
C GLN A 113 20.74 3.96 5.95
N GLN A 114 20.16 4.92 5.25
CA GLN A 114 19.71 6.18 5.85
C GLN A 114 18.58 5.94 6.86
N MET A 115 17.57 5.14 6.50
CA MET A 115 16.49 4.75 7.41
C MET A 115 17.04 4.06 8.65
N ARG A 116 17.97 3.11 8.50
CA ARG A 116 18.58 2.42 9.65
C ARG A 116 19.39 3.35 10.56
N ARG A 117 20.10 4.33 10.00
CA ARG A 117 20.78 5.35 10.80
C ARG A 117 19.78 6.16 11.62
N ALA A 118 18.67 6.57 11.02
CA ALA A 118 17.60 7.27 11.74
C ALA A 118 16.94 6.39 12.82
N ILE A 119 16.76 5.10 12.56
CA ILE A 119 16.25 4.14 13.56
C ILE A 119 17.24 3.98 14.72
N ALA A 120 18.55 3.92 14.44
CA ALA A 120 19.54 3.71 15.49
C ALA A 120 19.78 4.96 16.35
N ASP A 121 19.59 6.15 15.78
CA ASP A 121 19.76 7.43 16.47
C ASP A 121 18.97 7.50 17.79
N ASP A 122 19.60 8.08 18.82
CA ASP A 122 19.06 8.10 20.19
C ASP A 122 17.90 9.08 20.37
N HIS A 123 17.70 10.02 19.44
CA HIS A 123 16.54 10.92 19.44
C HIS A 123 15.48 10.40 18.47
N LEU A 124 15.84 10.17 17.21
CA LEU A 124 14.89 9.80 16.17
C LEU A 124 14.32 8.38 16.35
N GLY A 125 15.12 7.46 16.92
CA GLY A 125 14.72 6.09 17.19
C GLY A 125 13.53 6.00 18.14
N PRO A 126 13.62 6.53 19.37
CA PRO A 126 12.50 6.56 20.30
C PRO A 126 11.26 7.29 19.75
N ALA A 127 11.44 8.42 19.06
CA ALA A 127 10.33 9.14 18.44
C ALA A 127 9.60 8.25 17.41
N LEU A 128 10.33 7.48 16.61
CA LEU A 128 9.73 6.52 15.69
C LEU A 128 9.00 5.39 16.44
N GLU A 129 9.58 4.86 17.52
CA GLU A 129 8.92 3.83 18.34
C GLU A 129 7.58 4.31 18.91
N ASP A 130 7.51 5.56 19.37
CA ASP A 130 6.30 6.21 19.87
C ASP A 130 5.24 6.36 18.77
N GLU A 131 5.62 6.83 17.57
CA GLU A 131 4.72 6.92 16.42
C GLU A 131 4.17 5.54 16.01
N LEU A 132 5.04 4.53 15.95
CA LEU A 132 4.63 3.15 15.64
C LEU A 132 3.73 2.57 16.73
N ALA A 133 3.93 2.91 18.00
CA ALA A 133 3.06 2.52 19.09
C ALA A 133 1.67 3.19 18.98
N GLY A 134 1.64 4.48 18.63
CA GLY A 134 0.41 5.22 18.34
C GLY A 134 -0.39 4.59 17.20
N LEU A 135 0.28 4.26 16.10
CA LEU A 135 -0.34 3.57 14.96
C LEU A 135 -0.91 2.21 15.34
N ARG A 136 -0.17 1.38 16.09
CA ARG A 136 -0.68 0.09 16.60
C ARG A 136 -1.91 0.27 17.49
N LYS A 137 -1.89 1.27 18.38
CA LYS A 137 -3.04 1.60 19.23
C LYS A 137 -4.26 2.04 18.42
N ALA A 138 -4.04 2.69 17.28
CA ALA A 138 -5.08 3.06 16.31
C ALA A 138 -5.42 1.92 15.32
N SER A 139 -5.03 0.68 15.63
CA SER A 139 -5.30 -0.53 14.84
C SER A 139 -4.69 -0.52 13.43
N TRP A 140 -3.57 0.16 13.24
CA TRP A 140 -2.75 0.01 12.05
C TRP A 140 -1.77 -1.16 12.23
N GLU A 141 -1.65 -1.99 11.20
CA GLU A 141 -0.67 -3.05 11.11
C GLU A 141 0.68 -2.48 10.65
N ILE A 142 1.70 -2.64 11.50
CA ILE A 142 3.07 -2.27 11.15
C ILE A 142 3.73 -3.46 10.45
N GLY A 143 4.06 -3.25 9.18
CA GLY A 143 4.68 -4.23 8.32
C GLY A 143 5.97 -3.74 7.67
N GLY A 144 6.51 -4.60 6.82
CA GLY A 144 7.75 -4.35 6.10
C GLY A 144 8.43 -5.64 5.68
N ASN A 145 9.59 -5.52 5.04
CA ASN A 145 10.39 -6.67 4.62
C ASN A 145 11.65 -6.78 5.50
N PRO A 146 11.61 -7.51 6.62
CA PRO A 146 12.76 -7.69 7.49
C PRO A 146 13.77 -8.68 6.89
N VAL A 147 15.05 -8.38 7.00
CA VAL A 147 16.11 -9.38 6.79
C VAL A 147 16.15 -10.36 7.96
N LYS A 148 16.47 -11.63 7.67
CA LYS A 148 16.60 -12.68 8.70
C LYS A 148 17.80 -12.47 9.61
N THR A 149 18.85 -11.87 9.07
CA THR A 149 20.10 -11.65 9.79
C THR A 149 20.17 -10.23 10.33
N ARG A 150 20.99 -10.04 11.37
CA ARG A 150 21.33 -8.71 11.85
C ARG A 150 21.97 -7.89 10.72
N PRO A 151 21.52 -6.64 10.48
CA PRO A 151 22.19 -5.76 9.55
C PRO A 151 23.64 -5.48 9.98
N HIS A 152 24.56 -5.42 9.01
CA HIS A 152 25.96 -5.09 9.27
C HIS A 152 26.08 -3.68 9.89
N GLY A 153 26.97 -3.51 10.87
CA GLY A 153 27.24 -2.23 11.53
C GLY A 153 26.41 -1.92 12.79
N TYR A 154 25.47 -2.79 13.17
CA TYR A 154 24.65 -2.61 14.40
C TYR A 154 24.94 -3.71 15.43
N ASP A 155 24.77 -3.42 16.72
CA ASP A 155 24.95 -4.41 17.79
C ASP A 155 23.82 -5.46 17.79
N SER A 156 24.09 -6.68 18.26
CA SER A 156 23.03 -7.70 18.46
C SER A 156 22.11 -7.39 19.63
N GLU A 157 22.59 -6.59 20.58
CA GLU A 157 21.82 -6.15 21.75
C GLU A 157 21.24 -4.73 21.54
N HIS A 158 21.26 -4.21 20.31
CA HIS A 158 20.71 -2.89 20.04
C HIS A 158 19.19 -2.87 20.36
N PRO A 159 18.68 -1.90 21.14
CA PRO A 159 17.28 -1.91 21.61
C PRO A 159 16.25 -1.96 20.47
N ARG A 160 16.58 -1.30 19.35
CA ARG A 160 15.76 -1.26 18.13
C ARG A 160 16.14 -2.29 17.06
N LEU A 161 16.80 -3.40 17.41
CA LEU A 161 17.32 -4.37 16.43
C LEU A 161 16.22 -4.91 15.49
N GLU A 162 15.03 -5.20 16.00
CA GLU A 162 13.92 -5.68 15.17
C GLU A 162 13.49 -4.64 14.12
N LEU A 163 13.49 -3.35 14.47
CA LEU A 163 13.23 -2.28 13.51
C LEU A 163 14.36 -2.15 12.47
N LEU A 164 15.61 -2.29 12.90
CA LEU A 164 16.77 -2.21 12.01
C LEU A 164 16.76 -3.32 10.95
N ARG A 165 16.14 -4.47 11.21
CA ARG A 165 16.02 -5.56 10.23
C ARG A 165 15.16 -5.17 9.02
N PHE A 166 14.22 -4.25 9.15
CA PHE A 166 13.37 -3.83 8.05
C PHE A 166 14.17 -3.19 6.90
N ARG A 167 13.84 -3.60 5.66
CA ARG A 167 14.23 -2.91 4.42
C ARG A 167 13.15 -1.97 3.91
N THR A 168 11.93 -2.16 4.36
CA THR A 168 10.76 -1.29 4.15
C THR A 168 10.03 -1.22 5.48
N LEU A 169 9.42 -0.08 5.77
CA LEU A 169 8.64 0.11 6.99
C LEU A 169 7.33 0.79 6.59
N SER A 170 6.22 0.11 6.84
CA SER A 170 4.91 0.57 6.42
C SER A 170 3.88 0.36 7.52
N ALA A 171 2.86 1.21 7.55
CA ALA A 171 1.64 1.00 8.30
C ALA A 171 0.50 0.80 7.31
N ALA A 172 -0.37 -0.18 7.55
CA ALA A 172 -1.57 -0.38 6.76
C ALA A 172 -2.78 -0.59 7.66
N ARG A 173 -3.96 -0.19 7.18
CA ARG A 173 -5.23 -0.44 7.86
C ARG A 173 -6.27 -0.83 6.83
N ASP A 174 -6.89 -1.97 7.09
CA ASP A 174 -8.06 -2.44 6.36
C ASP A 174 -9.33 -1.86 7.00
N TYR A 175 -10.19 -1.28 6.18
CA TYR A 175 -11.49 -0.72 6.56
C TYR A 175 -12.65 -1.63 6.17
N GLY A 176 -12.39 -2.74 5.48
CA GLY A 176 -13.39 -3.69 5.03
C GLY A 176 -14.39 -3.11 4.02
N ASP A 177 -15.55 -3.75 3.94
CA ASP A 177 -16.68 -3.45 3.07
C ASP A 177 -17.65 -2.39 3.62
N GLN A 178 -17.15 -1.49 4.49
CA GLN A 178 -17.96 -0.41 5.06
C GLN A 178 -18.48 0.57 3.99
N PRO A 179 -19.49 1.42 4.26
CA PRO A 179 -19.85 2.49 3.35
C PRO A 179 -18.77 3.59 3.38
N TRP A 180 -18.00 3.72 2.29
CA TRP A 180 -16.96 4.73 2.06
C TRP A 180 -17.16 5.46 0.72
#